data_AF-A0AAW2FDE3-F1
#
_entry.id   AF-A0AAW2FDE3-F1
#
_cell.length_a   1.000
_cell.length_b   1.000
_cell.length_c   1.000
_cell.angle_alpha   90.00
_cell.angle_beta   90.00
_cell.angle_gamma   90.00
#
_symmetry.space_group_name_H-M   'P 1'
#
loop_
_entity.id
_entity.type
_entity.pdbx_description
1 polymer ?
#
loop_
_entity_poly.entity_id
_entity_poly.type
_entity_poly.pdbx_seq_one_letter_code
_entity_poly.pdbx_strand_id
1 'polypeptide(L)'
;MMLFSSVVPGLVALLRVWGDMMAMADNMQIGLPFSVTVLKFIIMWFHKKDLEPVISMVIKDWLRTKTTRERDTMIKQARIARITVIFGCIMMVLACIILIIPPCFGYTTRYLTNLTDPGRPMLVQTYFLRDITETPYYELVITAQALSIIMAAISYTGIDTFLSFLVFHICAQLEILKERLLNLNSFKDFNTGLSFNIQDHLRLIRLY
;
A
#
# COMPACT_ATOMS: atom_id res chain seq x y z
N MET A 1 -7.25 -13.83 7.99
CA MET A 1 -8.23 -14.08 6.90
C MET A 1 -7.53 -14.20 5.55
N MET A 2 -6.94 -13.12 5.00
CA MET A 2 -6.32 -13.11 3.66
C MET A 2 -5.16 -14.10 3.45
N LEU A 3 -4.34 -14.34 4.48
CA LEU A 3 -3.26 -15.34 4.43
C LEU A 3 -3.80 -16.74 4.11
N PHE A 4 -4.82 -17.17 4.86
CA PHE A 4 -5.39 -18.52 4.74
C PHE A 4 -6.36 -18.65 3.56
N SER A 5 -7.07 -17.58 3.20
CA SER A 5 -8.08 -17.62 2.11
C SER A 5 -7.50 -17.41 0.71
N SER A 6 -6.34 -16.77 0.59
CA SER A 6 -5.82 -16.33 -0.71
C SER A 6 -4.34 -16.67 -0.90
N VAL A 7 -3.47 -16.36 0.07
CA VAL A 7 -2.01 -16.60 -0.06
C VAL A 7 -1.68 -18.10 -0.06
N VAL A 8 -2.16 -18.85 0.94
CA VAL A 8 -1.88 -20.29 1.04
C VAL A 8 -2.45 -21.07 -0.16
N PRO A 9 -3.73 -20.90 -0.55
CA PRO A 9 -4.26 -21.55 -1.76
C PRO A 9 -3.54 -21.13 -3.05
N GLY A 10 -3.11 -19.88 -3.13
CA GLY A 10 -2.32 -19.37 -4.26
C GLY A 10 -0.95 -20.04 -4.38
N LEU A 11 -0.24 -20.21 -3.26
CA LEU A 11 1.06 -20.92 -3.22
C LEU A 11 0.90 -22.40 -3.61
N VAL A 12 -0.15 -23.06 -3.12
CA VAL A 12 -0.45 -24.46 -3.50
C VAL A 12 -0.77 -24.57 -4.99
N ALA A 13 -1.53 -23.61 -5.54
CA ALA A 13 -1.81 -23.56 -6.97
C ALA A 13 -0.53 -23.33 -7.79
N LEU A 14 0.37 -22.43 -7.35
CA LEU A 14 1.67 -22.18 -8.00
C LEU A 14 2.53 -23.44 -8.08
N LEU A 15 2.59 -24.23 -7.00
CA LEU A 15 3.32 -25.50 -6.97
C LEU A 15 2.73 -26.54 -7.92
N ARG A 16 1.41 -26.51 -8.16
CA ARG A 16 0.73 -27.45 -9.09
C ARG A 16 0.94 -27.11 -10.55
N VAL A 17 1.01 -25.83 -10.89
CA VAL A 17 1.29 -25.39 -12.27
C VAL A 17 2.79 -25.22 -12.52
N TRP A 18 3.63 -25.76 -11.63
CA TRP A 18 5.06 -25.72 -11.76
C TRP A 18 5.53 -26.35 -13.07
N GLY A 19 6.29 -25.58 -13.85
CA GLY A 19 6.78 -25.97 -15.18
C GLY A 19 6.00 -25.34 -16.34
N ASP A 20 4.80 -24.79 -16.10
CA ASP A 20 4.08 -23.95 -17.07
C ASP A 20 4.33 -22.47 -16.77
N MET A 21 5.25 -21.86 -17.52
CA MET A 21 5.65 -20.47 -17.30
C MET A 21 4.49 -19.47 -17.42
N MET A 22 3.51 -19.75 -18.29
CA MET A 22 2.37 -18.85 -18.48
C MET A 22 1.39 -18.95 -17.32
N ALA A 23 1.09 -20.16 -16.85
CA ALA A 23 0.24 -20.37 -15.69
C ALA A 23 0.90 -19.90 -14.38
N MET A 24 2.22 -20.06 -14.26
CA MET A 24 2.98 -19.52 -13.12
C MET A 24 2.95 -17.98 -13.12
N ALA A 25 3.11 -17.34 -14.27
CA ALA A 25 3.03 -15.89 -14.39
C ALA A 25 1.63 -15.35 -14.00
N ASP A 26 0.56 -15.97 -14.51
CA ASP A 26 -0.83 -15.63 -14.16
C ASP A 26 -1.08 -15.74 -12.64
N ASN A 27 -0.63 -16.84 -12.03
CA ASN A 27 -0.75 -17.04 -10.59
C ASN A 27 0.03 -15.98 -9.79
N MET A 28 1.30 -15.72 -10.16
CA MET A 28 2.16 -14.77 -9.46
C MET A 28 1.67 -13.33 -9.59
N GLN A 29 1.06 -12.96 -10.72
CA GLN A 29 0.53 -11.62 -10.96
C GLN A 29 -0.46 -11.21 -9.85
N ILE A 30 -1.26 -12.14 -9.34
CA ILE A 30 -2.21 -11.90 -8.25
C ILE A 30 -1.58 -12.31 -6.90
N GLY A 31 -0.89 -13.45 -6.84
CA GLY A 31 -0.33 -13.99 -5.60
C GLY A 31 0.69 -13.07 -4.91
N LEU A 32 1.52 -12.36 -5.68
CA LEU A 32 2.52 -11.45 -5.14
C LEU A 32 1.89 -10.23 -4.43
N PRO A 33 0.96 -9.46 -5.04
CA PRO A 33 0.25 -8.38 -4.35
C PRO A 33 -0.42 -8.79 -3.04
N PHE A 34 -1.07 -9.95 -3.00
CA PHE A 34 -1.69 -10.47 -1.77
C PHE A 34 -0.65 -10.78 -0.69
N SER A 35 0.46 -11.42 -1.07
CA SER A 35 1.56 -11.73 -0.16
C SER A 35 2.20 -10.45 0.41
N VAL A 36 2.44 -9.45 -0.44
CA VAL A 36 2.97 -8.14 -0.04
C VAL A 36 2.00 -7.43 0.91
N THR A 37 0.69 -7.47 0.64
CA THR A 37 -0.31 -6.89 1.53
C THR A 37 -0.23 -7.50 2.92
N VAL A 38 -0.20 -8.84 3.02
CA VAL A 38 -0.08 -9.53 4.31
C VAL A 38 1.22 -9.15 5.02
N LEU A 39 2.35 -9.14 4.30
CA LEU A 39 3.64 -8.76 4.86
C LEU A 39 3.63 -7.32 5.40
N LYS A 40 3.10 -6.36 4.62
CA LYS A 40 2.95 -4.96 5.05
C LYS A 40 2.11 -4.84 6.31
N PHE A 41 0.99 -5.56 6.41
CA PHE A 41 0.15 -5.58 7.62
C PHE A 41 0.91 -6.11 8.83
N ILE A 42 1.66 -7.19 8.67
CA ILE A 42 2.47 -7.78 9.74
C ILE A 42 3.53 -6.79 10.21
N ILE A 43 4.26 -6.16 9.28
CA ILE A 43 5.29 -5.15 9.59
C ILE A 43 4.66 -3.96 10.34
N MET A 44 3.56 -3.41 9.84
CA MET A 44 2.83 -2.30 10.47
C MET A 44 2.36 -2.66 11.88
N TRP A 45 1.93 -3.90 12.09
CA TRP A 45 1.50 -4.39 13.40
C TRP A 45 2.68 -4.46 14.39
N PHE A 46 3.81 -5.02 13.97
CA PHE A 46 5.00 -5.12 14.82
C PHE A 46 5.57 -3.74 15.19
N HIS A 47 5.56 -2.79 14.25
CA HIS A 47 6.08 -1.44 14.46
C HIS A 47 5.04 -0.43 14.97
N LYS A 48 3.83 -0.89 15.37
CA LYS A 48 2.77 0.02 15.85
C LYS A 48 3.24 0.96 16.97
N LYS A 49 4.04 0.45 17.92
CA LYS A 49 4.57 1.23 19.05
C LYS A 49 5.58 2.28 18.59
N ASP A 50 6.33 2.00 17.54
CA ASP A 50 7.31 2.93 16.96
C ASP A 50 6.61 4.00 16.10
N LEU A 51 5.47 3.67 15.49
CA LEU A 51 4.66 4.61 14.69
C LEU A 51 3.89 5.63 15.54
N GLU A 52 3.53 5.28 16.77
CA GLU A 52 2.81 6.18 17.68
C GLU A 52 3.54 7.53 17.92
N PRO A 53 4.83 7.56 18.32
CA PRO A 53 5.55 8.82 18.49
C PRO A 53 5.74 9.56 17.16
N VAL A 54 5.87 8.86 16.03
CA VAL A 54 5.94 9.46 14.69
C VAL A 54 4.66 10.23 14.37
N ILE A 55 3.50 9.60 14.55
CA ILE A 55 2.20 10.24 14.31
C ILE A 55 2.01 11.44 15.25
N SER A 56 2.36 11.27 16.55
CA SER A 56 2.32 12.37 17.52
C SER A 56 3.19 13.55 17.07
N MET A 57 4.38 13.26 16.53
CA MET A 57 5.29 14.27 16.01
C MET A 57 4.70 15.00 14.80
N VAL A 58 4.13 14.29 13.83
CA VAL A 58 3.45 14.88 12.67
C VAL A 58 2.34 15.82 13.12
N ILE A 59 1.48 15.38 14.06
CA ILE A 59 0.40 16.21 14.61
C ILE A 59 0.96 17.48 15.27
N LYS A 60 1.99 17.34 16.12
CA LYS A 60 2.64 18.48 16.78
C LYS A 60 3.23 19.45 15.76
N ASP A 61 3.86 18.93 14.70
CA ASP A 61 4.41 19.77 13.64
C ASP A 61 3.29 20.55 12.95
N TRP A 62 2.16 19.93 12.62
CA TRP A 62 1.01 20.62 12.02
C TRP A 62 0.37 21.68 12.94
N LEU A 63 0.34 21.44 14.26
CA LEU A 63 -0.24 22.38 15.24
C LEU A 63 0.70 23.52 15.65
N ARG A 64 2.01 23.31 15.58
CA ARG A 64 3.02 24.31 15.95
C ARG A 64 2.83 25.61 15.16
N THR A 65 3.13 26.75 15.78
CA THR A 65 3.21 28.05 15.10
C THR A 65 4.34 28.05 14.08
N LYS A 66 4.02 28.43 12.84
CA LYS A 66 4.93 28.42 11.70
C LYS A 66 4.93 29.76 10.99
N THR A 67 6.02 30.05 10.28
CA THR A 67 6.03 31.13 9.30
C THR A 67 5.17 30.76 8.09
N THR A 68 4.75 31.76 7.30
CA THR A 68 4.00 31.53 6.06
C THR A 68 4.76 30.61 5.10
N ARG A 69 6.08 30.82 4.96
CA ARG A 69 6.94 29.99 4.11
C ARG A 69 6.96 28.52 4.54
N GLU A 70 7.14 28.26 5.83
CA GLU A 70 7.14 26.89 6.36
C GLU A 70 5.80 26.18 6.14
N ARG A 71 4.69 26.91 6.35
CA ARG A 71 3.35 26.39 6.09
C ARG A 71 3.15 26.06 4.61
N ASP A 72 3.60 26.94 3.72
CA ASP A 72 3.47 26.75 2.28
C ASP A 72 4.29 25.55 1.80
N THR A 73 5.50 25.34 2.33
CA THR A 73 6.33 24.16 2.05
C THR A 73 5.64 22.86 2.51
N MET A 74 5.06 22.83 3.71
CA MET A 74 4.30 21.66 4.17
C MET A 74 3.07 21.39 3.30
N ILE A 75 2.31 22.43 2.91
CA ILE A 75 1.13 22.28 2.04
C ILE A 75 1.52 21.80 0.64
N LYS A 76 2.62 22.33 0.09
CA LYS A 76 3.15 21.92 -1.22
C LYS A 76 3.46 20.42 -1.23
N GLN A 77 4.22 19.93 -0.25
CA GLN A 77 4.56 18.52 -0.14
C GLN A 77 3.33 17.63 0.12
N ALA A 78 2.41 18.07 0.98
CA ALA A 78 1.14 17.37 1.21
C ALA A 78 0.27 17.28 -0.06
N ARG A 79 0.28 18.31 -0.91
CA ARG A 79 -0.42 18.29 -2.21
C ARG A 79 0.23 17.29 -3.16
N ILE A 80 1.56 17.24 -3.24
CA ILE A 80 2.28 16.26 -4.07
C ILE A 80 1.92 14.85 -3.60
N ALA A 81 2.01 14.58 -2.28
CA ALA A 81 1.60 13.31 -1.68
C ALA A 81 0.17 12.92 -2.08
N ARG A 82 -0.77 13.88 -1.96
CA ARG A 82 -2.18 13.66 -2.32
C ARG A 82 -2.35 13.31 -3.80
N ILE A 83 -1.64 13.98 -4.70
CA ILE A 83 -1.71 13.70 -6.15
C ILE A 83 -1.17 12.29 -6.43
N THR A 84 -0.03 11.93 -5.84
CA THR A 84 0.56 10.57 -5.98
C THR A 84 -0.41 9.50 -5.48
N VAL A 85 -1.04 9.72 -4.32
CA VAL A 85 -2.04 8.80 -3.75
C VAL A 85 -3.27 8.69 -4.66
N ILE A 86 -3.82 9.81 -5.14
CA ILE A 86 -4.99 9.80 -6.05
C ILE A 86 -4.67 9.02 -7.32
N PHE A 87 -3.50 9.25 -7.92
CA PHE A 87 -3.06 8.51 -9.10
C PHE A 87 -2.98 7.01 -8.82
N GLY A 88 -2.35 6.61 -7.70
CA GLY A 88 -2.29 5.21 -7.28
C GLY A 88 -3.67 4.58 -7.06
N CYS A 89 -4.60 5.31 -6.43
CA CYS A 89 -5.98 4.86 -6.24
C CYS A 89 -6.72 4.64 -7.57
N ILE A 90 -6.55 5.54 -8.55
CA ILE A 90 -7.15 5.39 -9.88
C ILE A 90 -6.61 4.13 -10.56
N MET A 91 -5.29 3.91 -10.53
CA MET A 91 -4.67 2.71 -11.10
C MET A 91 -5.17 1.44 -10.42
N MET A 92 -5.32 1.45 -9.09
CA MET A 92 -5.85 0.32 -8.32
C MET A 92 -7.31 0.01 -8.67
N VAL A 93 -8.16 1.02 -8.81
CA VAL A 93 -9.57 0.85 -9.21
C VAL A 93 -9.67 0.28 -10.62
N LEU A 94 -8.86 0.80 -11.57
CA LEU A 94 -8.79 0.26 -12.92
C LEU A 94 -8.35 -1.22 -12.92
N ALA A 95 -7.35 -1.57 -12.11
CA ALA A 95 -6.91 -2.96 -11.97
C ALA A 95 -8.04 -3.85 -11.41
N CYS A 96 -8.78 -3.41 -10.39
CA CYS A 96 -9.92 -4.15 -9.85
C CYS A 96 -11.03 -4.32 -10.89
N ILE A 97 -11.32 -3.28 -11.68
CA ILE A 97 -12.30 -3.33 -12.78
C ILE A 97 -11.89 -4.38 -13.81
N ILE A 98 -10.63 -4.36 -14.25
CA ILE A 98 -10.10 -5.32 -15.24
C ILE A 98 -10.13 -6.75 -14.71
N LEU A 99 -9.91 -6.96 -13.41
CA LEU A 99 -9.91 -8.29 -12.81
C LEU A 99 -11.33 -8.83 -12.55
N ILE A 100 -12.28 -7.97 -12.15
CA ILE A 100 -13.60 -8.41 -11.66
C ILE A 100 -14.65 -8.38 -12.77
N ILE A 101 -14.66 -7.35 -13.62
CA ILE A 101 -15.77 -7.12 -14.56
C ILE A 101 -15.79 -8.13 -15.71
N PRO A 102 -14.69 -8.39 -16.46
CA PRO A 102 -14.74 -9.29 -17.61
C PRO A 102 -15.23 -10.72 -17.28
N PRO A 103 -14.82 -11.33 -16.15
CA PRO A 103 -15.34 -12.64 -15.75
C PRO A 103 -16.85 -12.67 -15.50
N CYS A 104 -17.46 -11.57 -15.04
CA CYS A 104 -18.92 -11.46 -14.89
C CYS A 104 -19.68 -11.53 -16.22
N PHE A 105 -19.02 -11.20 -17.33
CA PHE A 105 -19.56 -11.26 -18.69
C PHE A 105 -19.10 -12.51 -19.46
N GLY A 106 -18.44 -13.46 -18.79
CA GLY A 106 -17.93 -14.69 -19.41
C GLY A 106 -16.61 -14.53 -20.17
N TYR A 107 -15.95 -13.37 -20.09
CA TYR A 107 -14.62 -13.17 -20.64
C TYR A 107 -13.56 -13.56 -19.62
N THR A 108 -12.61 -14.39 -20.01
CA THR A 108 -11.55 -14.85 -19.10
C THR A 108 -10.29 -14.02 -19.33
N THR A 109 -9.90 -13.22 -18.35
CA THR A 109 -8.64 -12.46 -18.38
C THR A 109 -7.42 -13.32 -18.01
N ARG A 110 -7.65 -14.57 -17.59
CA ARG A 110 -6.65 -15.50 -17.09
C ARG A 110 -6.24 -16.54 -18.13
N TYR A 111 -5.02 -17.04 -17.96
CA TYR A 111 -4.56 -18.23 -18.69
C TYR A 111 -5.19 -19.48 -18.09
N LEU A 112 -6.16 -20.06 -18.81
CA LEU A 112 -6.92 -21.21 -18.35
C LEU A 112 -6.10 -22.50 -18.47
N THR A 113 -6.03 -23.25 -17.39
CA THR A 113 -5.48 -24.60 -17.37
C THR A 113 -6.50 -25.58 -16.79
N ASN A 114 -6.62 -26.76 -17.41
CA ASN A 114 -7.52 -27.83 -16.92
C ASN A 114 -7.17 -28.32 -15.50
N LEU A 115 -5.96 -27.99 -15.01
CA LEU A 115 -5.48 -28.35 -13.68
C LEU A 115 -6.07 -27.47 -12.56
N THR A 116 -6.43 -26.23 -12.88
CA THR A 116 -6.88 -25.25 -11.87
C THR A 116 -8.32 -24.80 -12.09
N ASP A 117 -8.87 -24.91 -13.31
CA ASP A 117 -10.20 -24.42 -13.66
C ASP A 117 -10.96 -25.48 -14.50
N PRO A 118 -11.56 -26.54 -13.89
CA PRO A 118 -12.22 -27.63 -14.63
C PRO A 118 -13.63 -27.21 -15.12
N GLY A 119 -13.69 -26.30 -16.09
CA GLY A 119 -14.89 -25.99 -16.86
C GLY A 119 -15.62 -24.69 -16.49
N ARG A 120 -15.31 -24.05 -15.35
CA ARG A 120 -15.78 -22.69 -15.02
C ARG A 120 -14.62 -21.80 -14.53
N PRO A 121 -14.33 -20.67 -15.20
CA PRO A 121 -13.17 -19.83 -14.89
C PRO A 121 -13.35 -19.05 -13.58
N MET A 122 -12.44 -19.20 -12.63
CA MET A 122 -12.45 -18.42 -11.37
C MET A 122 -11.78 -17.05 -11.51
N LEU A 123 -12.13 -16.09 -10.63
CA LEU A 123 -11.52 -14.75 -10.62
C LEU A 123 -10.02 -14.78 -10.32
N VAL A 124 -9.57 -15.71 -9.47
CA VAL A 124 -8.17 -15.88 -9.09
C VAL A 124 -7.79 -17.35 -9.19
N GLN A 125 -6.54 -17.62 -9.60
CA GLN A 125 -5.99 -18.97 -9.65
C GLN A 125 -5.79 -19.50 -8.24
N THR A 126 -6.78 -20.22 -7.73
CA THR A 126 -6.75 -20.80 -6.39
C THR A 126 -7.14 -22.25 -6.45
N TYR A 127 -6.43 -23.08 -5.68
CA TYR A 127 -6.77 -24.48 -5.54
C TYR A 127 -7.74 -24.68 -4.38
N PHE A 128 -8.87 -25.34 -4.63
CA PHE A 128 -9.76 -25.83 -3.59
C PHE A 128 -9.77 -27.36 -3.59
N LEU A 129 -9.82 -27.94 -2.38
CA LEU A 129 -9.79 -29.40 -2.16
C LEU A 129 -11.10 -30.11 -2.55
N ARG A 130 -12.18 -29.36 -2.75
CA ARG A 130 -13.51 -29.86 -3.10
C ARG A 130 -13.90 -29.33 -4.48
N ASP A 131 -14.61 -30.13 -5.26
CA ASP A 131 -15.18 -29.67 -6.52
C ASP A 131 -16.20 -28.53 -6.25
N ILE A 132 -15.92 -27.39 -6.84
CA ILE A 132 -16.60 -26.11 -6.63
C ILE A 132 -17.44 -25.73 -7.83
N THR A 133 -17.46 -26.58 -8.86
CA THR A 133 -18.16 -26.33 -10.12
C THR A 133 -19.68 -26.38 -9.97
N GLU A 134 -20.18 -27.00 -8.90
CA GLU A 134 -21.61 -27.11 -8.59
C GLU A 134 -22.18 -25.80 -7.99
N THR A 135 -23.32 -25.36 -8.53
CA THR A 135 -24.13 -24.29 -7.96
C THR A 135 -24.81 -24.78 -6.67
N PRO A 136 -24.81 -24.02 -5.55
CA PRO A 136 -24.46 -22.60 -5.42
C PRO A 136 -23.02 -22.30 -4.94
N TYR A 137 -22.19 -23.31 -4.72
CA TYR A 137 -20.85 -23.15 -4.14
C TYR A 137 -19.93 -22.28 -5.01
N TYR A 138 -20.03 -22.42 -6.33
CA TYR A 138 -19.30 -21.59 -7.29
C TYR A 138 -19.53 -20.08 -7.06
N GLU A 139 -20.79 -19.66 -6.95
CA GLU A 139 -21.17 -18.25 -6.80
C GLU A 139 -20.70 -17.67 -5.46
N LEU A 140 -20.78 -18.47 -4.40
CA LEU A 140 -20.26 -18.10 -3.08
C LEU A 140 -18.74 -17.88 -3.11
N VAL A 141 -17.99 -18.75 -3.80
CA VAL A 141 -16.53 -18.64 -3.87
C VAL A 141 -16.10 -17.46 -4.74
N ILE A 142 -16.74 -17.22 -5.89
CA ILE A 142 -16.48 -16.02 -6.70
C ILE A 142 -16.76 -14.75 -5.90
N THR A 143 -17.88 -14.70 -5.18
CA THR A 143 -18.22 -13.55 -4.33
C THR A 143 -17.16 -13.33 -3.25
N ALA A 144 -16.71 -14.40 -2.60
CA ALA A 144 -15.66 -14.34 -1.59
C ALA A 144 -14.29 -13.90 -2.17
N GLN A 145 -13.95 -14.34 -3.38
CA GLN A 145 -12.73 -13.90 -4.08
C GLN A 145 -12.81 -12.41 -4.43
N ALA A 146 -13.93 -11.95 -4.98
CA ALA A 146 -14.14 -10.53 -5.29
C ALA A 146 -14.00 -9.64 -4.03
N LEU A 147 -14.64 -10.04 -2.93
CA LEU A 147 -14.49 -9.35 -1.64
C LEU A 147 -13.04 -9.37 -1.14
N SER A 148 -12.33 -10.49 -1.31
CA SER A 148 -10.93 -10.61 -0.93
C SER A 148 -10.02 -9.69 -1.75
N ILE A 149 -10.26 -9.56 -3.06
CA ILE A 149 -9.54 -8.62 -3.94
C ILE A 149 -9.80 -7.17 -3.51
N ILE A 150 -11.05 -6.80 -3.26
CA ILE A 150 -11.40 -5.44 -2.81
C ILE A 150 -10.75 -5.14 -1.46
N MET A 151 -10.84 -6.06 -0.51
CA MET A 151 -10.19 -5.91 0.79
C MET A 151 -8.68 -5.78 0.66
N ALA A 152 -8.05 -6.52 -0.27
CA ALA A 152 -6.61 -6.43 -0.53
C ALA A 152 -6.23 -5.08 -1.11
N ALA A 153 -6.98 -4.60 -2.10
CA ALA A 153 -6.77 -3.31 -2.73
C ALA A 153 -6.86 -2.16 -1.72
N ILE A 154 -7.89 -2.15 -0.86
CA ILE A 154 -8.06 -1.14 0.20
C ILE A 154 -6.92 -1.21 1.21
N SER A 155 -6.62 -2.42 1.69
CA SER A 155 -5.58 -2.71 2.66
C SER A 155 -4.19 -2.26 2.19
N TYR A 156 -3.83 -2.64 0.97
CA TYR A 156 -2.57 -2.27 0.32
C TYR A 156 -2.46 -0.76 0.15
N THR A 157 -3.49 -0.15 -0.44
CA THR A 157 -3.50 1.29 -0.74
C THR A 157 -3.50 2.13 0.54
N GLY A 158 -4.19 1.68 1.60
CA GLY A 158 -4.23 2.37 2.89
C GLY A 158 -2.86 2.45 3.55
N ILE A 159 -2.10 1.34 3.56
CA ILE A 159 -0.73 1.34 4.11
C ILE A 159 0.18 2.25 3.27
N ASP A 160 0.13 2.12 1.94
CA ASP A 160 1.00 2.93 1.06
C ASP A 160 0.67 4.42 1.15
N THR A 161 -0.60 4.76 1.30
CA THR A 161 -1.05 6.13 1.52
C THR A 161 -0.48 6.69 2.83
N PHE A 162 -0.58 5.92 3.92
CA PHE A 162 -0.03 6.32 5.21
C PHE A 162 1.49 6.54 5.14
N LEU A 163 2.22 5.57 4.59
CA LEU A 163 3.68 5.67 4.44
C LEU A 163 4.08 6.83 3.52
N SER A 164 3.36 7.04 2.42
CA SER A 164 3.60 8.18 1.52
C SER A 164 3.43 9.51 2.27
N PHE A 165 2.37 9.67 3.06
CA PHE A 165 2.18 10.88 3.87
C PHE A 165 3.33 11.12 4.85
N LEU A 166 3.83 10.07 5.51
CA LEU A 166 4.99 10.19 6.40
C LEU A 166 6.24 10.64 5.62
N VAL A 167 6.56 9.99 4.51
CA VAL A 167 7.72 10.32 3.68
C VAL A 167 7.66 11.78 3.21
N PHE A 168 6.53 12.21 2.65
CA PHE A 168 6.38 13.59 2.20
C PHE A 168 6.38 14.61 3.35
N HIS A 169 5.88 14.23 4.54
CA HIS A 169 6.02 15.08 5.74
C HIS A 169 7.49 15.26 6.13
N ILE A 170 8.28 14.19 6.16
CA ILE A 170 9.73 14.28 6.43
C ILE A 170 10.41 15.16 5.40
N CYS A 171 10.14 14.94 4.11
CA CYS A 171 10.68 15.77 3.03
C CYS A 171 10.37 17.25 3.25
N ALA A 172 9.15 17.58 3.68
CA ALA A 172 8.78 18.96 4.02
C ALA A 172 9.60 19.51 5.21
N GLN A 173 9.77 18.72 6.28
CA GLN A 173 10.56 19.13 7.44
C GLN A 173 12.04 19.33 7.07
N LEU A 174 12.60 18.46 6.22
CA LEU A 174 13.97 18.59 5.73
C LEU A 174 14.15 19.80 4.80
N GLU A 175 13.17 20.11 3.96
CA GLU A 175 13.17 21.32 3.11
C GLU A 175 13.13 22.59 3.97
N ILE A 176 12.28 22.61 5.01
CA ILE A 176 12.22 23.71 5.98
C ILE A 176 13.55 23.86 6.73
N LEU A 177 14.13 22.76 7.20
CA LEU A 177 15.41 22.77 7.91
C LEU A 177 16.52 23.33 7.01
N LYS A 178 16.58 22.88 5.75
CA LYS A 178 17.53 23.39 4.75
C LYS A 178 17.36 24.89 4.55
N GLU A 179 16.13 25.36 4.38
CA GLU A 179 15.85 26.80 4.18
C GLU A 179 16.26 27.64 5.39
N ARG A 180 15.99 27.17 6.61
CA ARG A 180 16.42 27.86 7.84
C ARG A 180 17.94 27.90 7.96
N LEU A 181 18.64 26.81 7.61
CA LEU A 181 20.10 26.75 7.61
C LEU A 181 20.72 27.72 6.59
N LEU A 182 20.16 27.79 5.38
CA LEU A 182 20.62 28.73 4.36
C LEU A 182 20.38 30.20 4.75
N ASN A 183 19.36 30.46 5.57
CA ASN A 183 18.99 31.80 6.02
C ASN A 183 19.38 32.07 7.48
N LEU A 184 20.42 31.40 8.01
CA LEU A 184 20.87 31.59 9.41
C LEU A 184 21.17 33.05 9.76
N ASN A 185 21.65 33.83 8.79
CA ASN A 185 21.95 35.26 8.98
C ASN A 185 20.70 36.13 9.25
N SER A 186 19.49 35.59 9.03
CA SER A 186 18.23 36.27 9.34
C SER A 186 17.81 36.14 10.82
N PHE A 187 18.46 35.25 11.59
CA PHE A 187 18.23 35.14 13.02
C PHE A 187 18.87 36.30 13.77
N LYS A 188 18.21 36.80 14.83
CA LYS A 188 18.76 37.85 15.71
C LYS A 188 20.08 37.43 16.37
N ASP A 189 20.22 36.13 16.65
CA ASP A 189 21.44 35.51 17.14
C ASP A 189 21.71 34.23 16.35
N PHE A 190 22.87 34.19 15.70
CA PHE A 190 23.33 33.06 14.90
C PHE A 190 23.46 31.78 15.73
N ASN A 191 24.00 31.87 16.95
CA ASN A 191 24.22 30.69 17.81
C ASN A 191 22.89 30.07 18.23
N THR A 192 21.91 30.90 18.59
CA THR A 192 20.55 30.47 18.90
C THR A 192 19.89 29.82 17.67
N GLY A 193 20.00 30.43 16.49
CA GLY A 193 19.45 29.88 15.24
C GLY A 193 20.07 28.53 14.87
N LEU A 194 21.40 28.41 14.99
CA LEU A 194 22.11 27.16 14.69
C LEU A 194 21.74 26.05 15.69
N SER A 195 21.76 26.35 17.00
CA SER A 195 21.38 25.40 18.04
C SER A 195 19.96 24.87 17.84
N PHE A 196 19.02 25.75 17.52
CA PHE A 196 17.63 25.38 17.23
C PHE A 196 17.50 24.43 16.04
N ASN A 197 18.19 24.71 14.92
CA ASN A 197 18.16 23.84 13.74
C ASN A 197 18.80 22.47 14.01
N ILE A 198 19.90 22.42 14.76
CA ILE A 198 20.54 21.14 15.16
C ILE A 198 19.58 20.31 16.03
N GLN A 199 18.89 20.93 16.99
CA GLN A 199 17.92 20.24 17.83
C GLN A 199 16.73 19.69 17.02
N ASP A 200 16.20 20.47 16.07
CA ASP A 200 15.10 20.03 15.20
C ASP A 200 15.55 18.88 14.28
N HIS A 201 16.78 18.94 13.74
CA HIS A 201 17.36 17.86 12.94
C HIS A 201 17.53 16.56 13.73
N LEU A 202 18.10 16.64 14.93
CA LEU A 202 18.28 15.49 15.82
C LEU A 202 16.93 14.88 16.23
N ARG A 203 15.91 15.71 16.45
CA ARG A 203 14.55 15.26 16.72
C ARG A 203 13.97 14.47 15.53
N LEU A 204 14.17 14.95 14.30
CA LEU A 204 13.69 14.27 13.09
C LEU A 204 14.38 12.91 12.90
N ILE A 205 15.70 12.83 13.06
CA ILE A 205 16.45 11.57 12.90
C ILE A 205 16.10 10.54 13.99
N ARG A 206 15.83 10.99 15.22
CA ARG A 206 15.57 10.06 16.33
C ARG A 206 14.24 9.30 16.20
N LEU A 207 13.32 9.82 15.38
CA LEU A 207 11.96 9.31 15.26
C LEU A 207 11.68 8.60 13.93
N TYR A 208 12.58 8.71 12.94
CA TYR A 208 12.45 8.09 11.63
C TYR A 208 13.66 7.23 11.30
#